data_AF-A0A8S3PQD7-F1
#
_entry.id   AF-A0A8S3PQD7-F1
#
_cell.length_a   1.000
_cell.length_b   1.000
_cell.length_c   1.000
_cell.angle_alpha   90.00
_cell.angle_beta   90.00
_cell.angle_gamma   90.00
#
_symmetry.space_group_name_H-M   'P 1'
#
loop_
_entity.id
_entity.type
_entity.pdbx_description
1 polymer ?
#
loop_
_entity_poly.entity_id
_entity_poly.type
_entity_poly.pdbx_seq_one_letter_code
_entity_poly.pdbx_strand_id
1 'polypeptide(L)'
;MASNAEKESEDVKRSTNEDDEDIVDPWTVVSSSEKGVDYSKLIKRFGSTEIDKELIDRMVKLTGKPPHHFLRRSIFFSHRDMHQILDLVEKKTGFYLYTGRGPSSESMHLGHLIPFIFTKWLQDTFDVPLVIQMTDDEKFLWKDLTIEETNKLAHENAKDIIACGFDKDKTFIFSDVEYISESTEFYKMMCKIQKLVTFNQVKGIFGFTDSDSIGKISFPAIQATPSFSSAFPQIFNGKKDVPCLIPCAIDQDPYFRMTRDVAPRLGLLKPALLHSTFFPALQGAHGKMSASDPNSSIFLTDSDEQIKAKINKYAFSGGKPTEEEHRKHGGDCDTDVSYQYLTFFMEDDDKLADIKSRYSSGKMLTGELKQELITVLAKLVGEHRKRRADVTDNLVNEYMKSRKLKFDY
;
A
#
# COMPACT_ATOMS: atom_id res chain seq x y z
N MET A 1 6.93 10.43 -41.14
CA MET A 1 7.00 11.20 -39.90
C MET A 1 5.81 12.16 -39.88
N ALA A 2 5.10 12.22 -38.76
CA ALA A 2 3.77 12.84 -38.54
C ALA A 2 2.58 12.08 -39.16
N SER A 3 2.03 11.10 -38.42
CA SER A 3 0.60 10.69 -38.52
C SER A 3 0.12 9.62 -37.50
N ASN A 4 0.94 9.16 -36.54
CA ASN A 4 0.52 8.15 -35.55
C ASN A 4 0.26 8.69 -34.13
N ALA A 5 0.42 10.00 -33.89
CA ALA A 5 0.24 10.59 -32.55
C ALA A 5 -1.16 11.19 -32.31
N GLU A 6 -2.01 11.27 -33.34
CA GLU A 6 -3.36 11.85 -33.24
C GLU A 6 -4.49 10.81 -33.24
N LYS A 7 -4.17 9.50 -33.28
CA LYS A 7 -5.17 8.42 -33.24
C LYS A 7 -5.35 7.77 -31.86
N GLU A 8 -4.54 8.13 -30.87
CA GLU A 8 -4.71 7.66 -29.48
C GLU A 8 -5.61 8.58 -28.64
N SER A 9 -6.13 9.68 -29.20
CA SER A 9 -6.97 10.66 -28.48
C SER A 9 -8.46 10.66 -28.86
N GLU A 10 -8.92 9.80 -29.79
CA GLU A 10 -10.31 9.84 -30.29
C GLU A 10 -11.21 8.65 -29.93
N ASP A 11 -10.73 7.60 -29.27
CA ASP A 11 -11.60 6.47 -28.86
C ASP A 11 -12.21 6.60 -27.44
N VAL A 12 -12.07 7.76 -26.79
CA VAL A 12 -12.78 8.12 -25.54
C VAL A 12 -14.00 8.99 -25.85
N LYS A 13 -14.89 8.53 -26.73
CA LYS A 13 -16.25 9.07 -26.84
C LYS A 13 -17.24 7.95 -27.09
N ARG A 14 -17.62 7.23 -26.02
CA ARG A 14 -18.86 6.46 -26.02
C ARG A 14 -19.55 6.49 -24.65
N SER A 15 -20.83 6.86 -24.73
CA SER A 15 -21.91 6.88 -23.74
C SER A 15 -21.68 7.68 -22.45
N THR A 16 -21.97 8.98 -22.53
CA THR A 16 -22.59 9.71 -21.43
C THR A 16 -24.00 9.14 -21.20
N ASN A 17 -24.15 8.30 -20.17
CA ASN A 17 -25.32 8.23 -19.29
C ASN A 17 -25.02 7.27 -18.11
N GLU A 18 -25.17 7.81 -16.90
CA GLU A 18 -25.42 7.12 -15.60
C GLU A 18 -24.26 6.32 -14.97
N ASP A 19 -23.26 7.04 -14.42
CA ASP A 19 -22.93 7.06 -12.98
C ASP A 19 -21.54 7.71 -12.75
N ASP A 20 -21.48 8.77 -11.93
CA ASP A 20 -20.26 9.40 -11.40
C ASP A 20 -19.57 8.46 -10.38
N GLU A 21 -19.05 7.32 -10.85
CA GLU A 21 -18.40 6.32 -9.99
C GLU A 21 -16.86 6.37 -10.09
N ASP A 22 -16.20 6.39 -8.93
CA ASP A 22 -14.73 6.33 -8.81
C ASP A 22 -14.18 5.01 -9.38
N ILE A 23 -13.17 5.08 -10.25
CA ILE A 23 -12.47 3.90 -10.76
C ILE A 23 -11.38 3.53 -9.77
N VAL A 24 -11.44 2.32 -9.20
CA VAL A 24 -10.44 1.80 -8.26
C VAL A 24 -10.11 0.36 -8.60
N ASP A 25 -8.93 0.14 -9.16
CA ASP A 25 -8.34 -1.18 -9.46
C ASP A 25 -6.82 -1.16 -9.16
N PRO A 26 -6.12 -2.31 -9.20
CA PRO A 26 -4.69 -2.38 -8.86
C PRO A 26 -3.80 -1.43 -9.67
N TRP A 27 -4.20 -1.07 -10.89
CA TRP A 27 -3.44 -0.22 -11.80
C TRP A 27 -3.89 1.24 -11.78
N THR A 28 -5.20 1.49 -11.61
CA THR A 28 -5.83 2.79 -11.84
C THR A 28 -6.68 3.23 -10.65
N VAL A 29 -6.48 4.47 -10.22
CA VAL A 29 -7.34 5.15 -9.23
C VAL A 29 -7.68 6.53 -9.78
N VAL A 30 -8.96 6.74 -10.12
CA VAL A 30 -9.46 8.01 -10.66
C VAL A 30 -10.76 8.38 -9.96
N SER A 31 -10.82 9.59 -9.43
CA SER A 31 -12.04 10.19 -8.88
C SER A 31 -12.39 11.48 -9.62
N SER A 32 -13.66 11.65 -9.96
CA SER A 32 -14.20 12.91 -10.50
C SER A 32 -14.33 14.00 -9.43
N SER A 33 -14.19 13.66 -8.14
CA SER A 33 -14.30 14.57 -7.00
C SER A 33 -12.94 15.21 -6.65
N GLU A 34 -12.93 16.53 -6.41
CA GLU A 34 -11.77 17.25 -5.86
C GLU A 34 -11.41 16.80 -4.43
N LYS A 35 -12.36 16.18 -3.72
CA LYS A 35 -12.14 15.59 -2.38
C LYS A 35 -11.52 14.18 -2.43
N GLY A 36 -11.33 13.63 -3.64
CA GLY A 36 -10.88 12.27 -3.85
C GLY A 36 -11.98 11.22 -3.68
N VAL A 37 -11.54 9.97 -3.54
CA VAL A 37 -12.39 8.76 -3.54
C VAL A 37 -13.38 8.73 -2.38
N ASP A 38 -14.64 8.38 -2.67
CA ASP A 38 -15.64 8.09 -1.65
C ASP A 38 -15.44 6.69 -1.07
N TYR A 39 -14.66 6.64 0.01
CA TYR A 39 -14.33 5.38 0.68
C TYR A 39 -15.56 4.67 1.29
N SER A 40 -16.62 5.39 1.66
CA SER A 40 -17.85 4.77 2.18
C SER A 40 -18.61 4.02 1.10
N LYS A 41 -18.70 4.59 -0.11
CA LYS A 41 -19.22 3.87 -1.29
C LYS A 41 -18.34 2.69 -1.67
N LEU A 42 -17.01 2.86 -1.58
CA LEU A 42 -16.06 1.81 -1.91
C LEU A 42 -16.17 0.59 -1.00
N ILE A 43 -16.42 0.77 0.31
CA ILE A 43 -16.72 -0.33 1.24
C ILE A 43 -17.89 -1.17 0.73
N LYS A 44 -19.00 -0.51 0.36
CA LYS A 44 -20.22 -1.17 -0.13
C LYS A 44 -19.95 -1.91 -1.45
N ARG A 45 -19.28 -1.26 -2.40
CA ARG A 45 -18.97 -1.84 -3.72
C ARG A 45 -18.09 -3.08 -3.60
N PHE A 46 -17.06 -3.03 -2.76
CA PHE A 46 -16.13 -4.15 -2.57
C PHE A 46 -16.70 -5.19 -1.58
N GLY A 47 -17.74 -4.85 -0.82
CA GLY A 47 -18.33 -5.72 0.19
C GLY A 47 -17.36 -5.99 1.34
N SER A 48 -16.58 -4.98 1.73
CA SER A 48 -15.70 -5.02 2.91
C SER A 48 -16.43 -4.46 4.14
N THR A 49 -15.77 -4.44 5.31
CA THR A 49 -16.36 -3.96 6.57
C THR A 49 -15.60 -2.72 7.05
N GLU A 50 -16.30 -1.71 7.55
CA GLU A 50 -15.68 -0.52 8.14
C GLU A 50 -14.92 -0.87 9.43
N ILE A 51 -13.78 -0.22 9.67
CA ILE A 51 -13.09 -0.27 10.96
C ILE A 51 -13.78 0.71 11.90
N ASP A 52 -14.59 0.18 12.80
CA ASP A 52 -15.29 0.97 13.80
C ASP A 52 -14.48 1.14 15.09
N LYS A 53 -15.04 1.94 16.01
CA LYS A 53 -14.43 2.19 17.32
C LYS A 53 -14.35 0.92 18.16
N GLU A 54 -15.32 0.01 18.05
CA GLU A 54 -15.33 -1.24 18.83
C GLU A 54 -14.12 -2.11 18.46
N LEU A 55 -13.84 -2.25 17.17
CA LEU A 55 -12.69 -3.00 16.67
C LEU A 55 -11.37 -2.37 17.17
N ILE A 56 -11.24 -1.05 17.10
CA ILE A 56 -10.05 -0.33 17.59
C ILE A 56 -9.88 -0.52 19.10
N ASP A 57 -10.94 -0.33 19.89
CA ASP A 57 -10.93 -0.51 21.35
C ASP A 57 -10.56 -1.97 21.72
N ARG A 58 -11.04 -2.95 20.94
CA ARG A 58 -10.69 -4.36 21.12
C ARG A 58 -9.20 -4.63 20.82
N MET A 59 -8.64 -4.04 19.76
CA MET A 59 -7.20 -4.13 19.45
C MET A 59 -6.35 -3.58 20.60
N VAL A 60 -6.71 -2.39 21.12
CA VAL A 60 -6.00 -1.75 22.24
C VAL A 60 -6.07 -2.61 23.49
N LYS A 61 -7.26 -3.14 23.82
CA LYS A 61 -7.45 -4.02 24.98
C LYS A 61 -6.61 -5.28 24.92
N LEU A 62 -6.54 -5.94 23.77
CA LEU A 62 -5.81 -7.20 23.61
C LEU A 62 -4.29 -7.02 23.55
N THR A 63 -3.83 -5.90 23.00
CA THR A 63 -2.39 -5.65 22.79
C THR A 63 -1.74 -4.84 23.90
N GLY A 64 -2.53 -4.07 24.66
CA GLY A 64 -2.03 -3.09 25.63
C GLY A 64 -1.24 -1.94 24.98
N LYS A 65 -1.35 -1.76 23.66
CA LYS A 65 -0.66 -0.71 22.89
C LYS A 65 -1.66 0.36 22.44
N PRO A 66 -1.23 1.63 22.39
CA PRO A 66 -2.07 2.68 21.80
C PRO A 66 -2.32 2.38 20.31
N PRO A 67 -3.51 2.73 19.78
CA PRO A 67 -3.81 2.51 18.38
C PRO A 67 -2.96 3.43 17.50
N HIS A 68 -2.44 2.90 16.39
CA HIS A 68 -1.73 3.71 15.40
C HIS A 68 -2.59 4.90 14.94
N HIS A 69 -1.99 6.05 14.67
CA HIS A 69 -2.75 7.22 14.19
C HIS A 69 -3.48 6.94 12.87
N PHE A 70 -3.00 5.99 12.06
CA PHE A 70 -3.73 5.55 10.87
C PHE A 70 -5.08 4.89 11.17
N LEU A 71 -5.24 4.23 12.32
CA LEU A 71 -6.54 3.72 12.76
C LEU A 71 -7.39 4.86 13.33
N ARG A 72 -6.79 5.70 14.19
CA ARG A 72 -7.49 6.84 14.82
C ARG A 72 -8.04 7.85 13.82
N ARG A 73 -7.38 7.99 12.67
CA ARG A 73 -7.71 8.96 11.62
C ARG A 73 -8.34 8.32 10.38
N SER A 74 -8.78 7.06 10.49
CA SER A 74 -9.42 6.33 9.39
C SER A 74 -8.61 6.33 8.09
N ILE A 75 -7.28 6.30 8.19
CA ILE A 75 -6.39 6.05 7.04
C ILE A 75 -6.43 4.57 6.71
N PHE A 76 -6.33 3.71 7.72
CA PHE A 76 -6.83 2.34 7.60
C PHE A 76 -8.29 2.35 8.06
N PHE A 77 -9.20 2.11 7.12
CA PHE A 77 -10.63 2.41 7.30
C PHE A 77 -11.54 1.20 7.07
N SER A 78 -11.03 0.16 6.42
CA SER A 78 -11.81 -1.03 6.08
C SER A 78 -11.02 -2.30 6.39
N HIS A 79 -11.73 -3.40 6.64
CA HIS A 79 -11.15 -4.70 6.94
C HIS A 79 -11.98 -5.86 6.38
N ARG A 80 -11.40 -7.07 6.44
CA ARG A 80 -12.11 -8.35 6.31
C ARG A 80 -11.61 -9.29 7.39
N ASP A 81 -12.53 -9.87 8.15
CA ASP A 81 -12.23 -10.90 9.17
C ASP A 81 -11.21 -10.50 10.26
N MET A 82 -11.02 -9.20 10.52
CA MET A 82 -10.09 -8.74 11.57
C MET A 82 -10.51 -9.20 12.97
N HIS A 83 -11.81 -9.31 13.25
CA HIS A 83 -12.27 -9.91 14.51
C HIS A 83 -11.78 -11.35 14.69
N GLN A 84 -11.66 -12.14 13.61
CA GLN A 84 -11.13 -13.51 13.69
C GLN A 84 -9.65 -13.51 14.04
N ILE A 85 -8.87 -12.55 13.54
CA ILE A 85 -7.48 -12.37 13.96
C ILE A 85 -7.41 -12.05 15.45
N LEU A 86 -8.28 -11.17 15.95
CA LEU A 86 -8.31 -10.83 17.37
C LEU A 86 -8.77 -12.01 18.26
N ASP A 87 -9.64 -12.89 17.76
CA ASP A 87 -9.98 -14.14 18.45
C ASP A 87 -8.75 -15.05 18.61
N LEU A 88 -7.82 -15.06 17.65
CA LEU A 88 -6.56 -15.81 17.74
C LEU A 88 -5.61 -15.19 18.77
N VAL A 89 -5.50 -13.87 18.78
CA VAL A 89 -4.70 -13.13 19.77
C VAL A 89 -5.18 -13.42 21.19
N GLU A 90 -6.50 -13.41 21.40
CA GLU A 90 -7.12 -13.75 22.67
C GLU A 90 -6.85 -15.20 23.11
N LYS A 91 -6.84 -16.13 22.14
CA LYS A 91 -6.49 -17.55 22.36
C LYS A 91 -4.98 -17.82 22.43
N LYS A 92 -4.14 -16.80 22.23
CA LYS A 92 -2.68 -16.91 22.12
C LYS A 92 -2.23 -17.87 21.01
N THR A 93 -2.99 -17.91 19.92
CA THR A 93 -2.65 -18.67 18.70
C THR A 93 -1.96 -17.73 17.71
N GLY A 94 -0.87 -18.18 17.11
CA GLY A 94 -0.12 -17.39 16.13
C GLY A 94 -0.87 -17.19 14.82
N PHE A 95 -0.60 -16.05 14.18
CA PHE A 95 -0.92 -15.73 12.78
C PHE A 95 0.33 -15.10 12.15
N TYR A 96 0.29 -14.77 10.86
CA TYR A 96 1.37 -14.04 10.21
C TYR A 96 0.86 -12.88 9.37
N LEU A 97 1.76 -11.93 9.10
CA LEU A 97 1.50 -10.80 8.21
C LEU A 97 2.02 -11.12 6.81
N TYR A 98 1.29 -10.64 5.80
CA TYR A 98 1.75 -10.63 4.41
C TYR A 98 1.45 -9.26 3.79
N THR A 99 2.44 -8.65 3.17
CA THR A 99 2.26 -7.49 2.29
C THR A 99 3.20 -7.60 1.09
N GLY A 100 3.17 -6.66 0.16
CA GLY A 100 4.02 -6.75 -1.03
C GLY A 100 4.30 -5.43 -1.71
N ARG A 101 5.24 -5.46 -2.64
CA ARG A 101 5.66 -4.33 -3.46
C ARG A 101 6.02 -4.81 -4.87
N GLY A 102 5.39 -4.21 -5.86
CA GLY A 102 5.84 -4.30 -7.25
C GLY A 102 6.93 -3.27 -7.58
N PRO A 103 8.19 -3.67 -7.77
CA PRO A 103 9.32 -2.75 -7.85
C PRO A 103 9.39 -2.05 -9.23
N SER A 104 8.82 -0.85 -9.33
CA SER A 104 8.70 -0.10 -10.60
C SER A 104 9.76 0.98 -10.83
N SER A 105 10.59 1.28 -9.83
CA SER A 105 11.55 2.38 -9.82
C SER A 105 12.64 2.10 -8.78
N GLU A 106 13.83 2.69 -8.92
CA GLU A 106 14.95 2.44 -7.99
C GLU A 106 14.65 2.89 -6.56
N SER A 107 13.83 3.94 -6.39
CA SER A 107 13.39 4.44 -5.09
C SER A 107 11.88 4.32 -4.93
N MET A 108 11.44 4.03 -3.71
CA MET A 108 10.06 4.23 -3.28
C MET A 108 9.73 5.73 -3.10
N HIS A 109 8.45 6.07 -3.00
CA HIS A 109 7.94 7.40 -2.66
C HIS A 109 7.09 7.34 -1.39
N LEU A 110 6.73 8.49 -0.82
CA LEU A 110 5.98 8.60 0.44
C LEU A 110 4.71 7.75 0.48
N GLY A 111 3.95 7.68 -0.61
CA GLY A 111 2.75 6.84 -0.69
C GLY A 111 3.01 5.35 -0.43
N HIS A 112 4.19 4.82 -0.80
CA HIS A 112 4.54 3.43 -0.52
C HIS A 112 4.84 3.19 0.96
N LEU A 113 5.23 4.22 1.74
CA LEU A 113 5.48 4.06 3.17
C LEU A 113 4.22 3.76 3.97
N ILE A 114 3.03 4.16 3.51
CA ILE A 114 1.79 4.01 4.27
C ILE A 114 1.51 2.55 4.68
N PRO A 115 1.47 1.57 3.75
CA PRO A 115 1.30 0.17 4.14
C PRO A 115 2.49 -0.37 4.95
N PHE A 116 3.73 0.02 4.66
CA PHE A 116 4.90 -0.51 5.38
C PHE A 116 5.05 0.01 6.81
N ILE A 117 4.81 1.30 7.06
CA ILE A 117 4.77 1.88 8.41
C ILE A 117 3.73 1.15 9.26
N PHE A 118 2.54 0.94 8.69
CA PHE A 118 1.46 0.26 9.40
C PHE A 118 1.79 -1.23 9.64
N THR A 119 2.35 -1.91 8.64
CA THR A 119 2.75 -3.32 8.77
C THR A 119 3.84 -3.48 9.82
N LYS A 120 4.79 -2.55 9.90
CA LYS A 120 5.82 -2.55 10.95
C LYS A 120 5.17 -2.37 12.33
N TRP A 121 4.24 -1.44 12.47
CA TRP A 121 3.49 -1.26 13.72
C TRP A 121 2.71 -2.51 14.11
N LEU A 122 2.06 -3.19 13.14
CA LEU A 122 1.38 -4.47 13.37
C LEU A 122 2.35 -5.56 13.84
N GLN A 123 3.52 -5.68 13.19
CA GLN A 123 4.55 -6.66 13.57
C GLN A 123 5.05 -6.42 15.01
N ASP A 124 5.29 -5.17 15.40
CA ASP A 124 5.72 -4.81 16.75
C ASP A 124 4.62 -5.03 17.80
N THR A 125 3.38 -4.72 17.42
CA THR A 125 2.22 -4.76 18.32
C THR A 125 1.79 -6.19 18.62
N PHE A 126 1.80 -7.06 17.61
CA PHE A 126 1.33 -8.44 17.74
C PHE A 126 2.47 -9.46 17.91
N ASP A 127 3.73 -9.06 17.70
CA ASP A 127 4.91 -9.94 17.71
C ASP A 127 4.73 -11.18 16.83
N VAL A 128 4.51 -10.97 15.53
CA VAL A 128 4.23 -12.03 14.54
C VAL A 128 5.23 -12.02 13.38
N PRO A 129 5.43 -13.15 12.68
CA PRO A 129 6.23 -13.18 11.47
C PRO A 129 5.56 -12.39 10.34
N LEU A 130 6.41 -11.91 9.43
CA LEU A 130 6.02 -11.15 8.24
C LEU A 130 6.70 -11.73 7.01
N VAL A 131 5.93 -11.91 5.95
CA VAL A 131 6.45 -12.15 4.60
C VAL A 131 6.15 -10.96 3.70
N ILE A 132 7.14 -10.53 2.91
CA ILE A 132 7.02 -9.40 1.97
C ILE A 132 7.36 -9.89 0.57
N GLN A 133 6.37 -9.87 -0.32
CA GLN A 133 6.54 -10.26 -1.71
C GLN A 133 7.06 -9.09 -2.55
N MET A 134 8.10 -9.33 -3.33
CA MET A 134 8.61 -8.43 -4.36
C MET A 134 8.22 -8.98 -5.73
N THR A 135 7.21 -8.38 -6.36
CA THR A 135 6.61 -8.88 -7.61
C THR A 135 7.41 -8.41 -8.85
N ASP A 136 8.68 -8.81 -8.92
CA ASP A 136 9.57 -8.48 -10.05
C ASP A 136 9.18 -9.17 -11.35
N ASP A 137 8.56 -10.35 -11.26
CA ASP A 137 7.91 -11.04 -12.38
C ASP A 137 6.69 -10.28 -12.92
N GLU A 138 5.85 -9.69 -12.05
CA GLU A 138 4.77 -8.78 -12.45
C GLU A 138 5.32 -7.60 -13.23
N LYS A 139 6.38 -6.96 -12.72
CA LYS A 139 6.94 -5.79 -13.41
C LYS A 139 7.54 -6.17 -14.76
N PHE A 140 8.15 -7.34 -14.87
CA PHE A 140 8.60 -7.88 -16.14
C PHE A 140 7.43 -8.13 -17.12
N LEU A 141 6.30 -8.65 -16.63
CA LEU A 141 5.11 -8.92 -17.45
C LEU A 141 4.34 -7.67 -17.89
N TRP A 142 4.42 -6.57 -17.14
CA TRP A 142 3.67 -5.32 -17.40
C TRP A 142 4.50 -4.18 -17.98
N LYS A 143 5.84 -4.23 -17.88
CA LYS A 143 6.74 -3.16 -18.33
C LYS A 143 7.74 -3.70 -19.35
N ASP A 144 8.27 -2.79 -20.16
CA ASP A 144 9.36 -3.08 -21.08
C ASP A 144 10.70 -3.00 -20.31
N LEU A 145 10.96 -4.02 -19.49
CA LEU A 145 12.16 -4.19 -18.66
C LEU A 145 12.61 -5.65 -18.76
N THR A 146 13.90 -5.92 -18.62
CA THR A 146 14.41 -7.30 -18.55
C THR A 146 14.19 -7.90 -17.15
N ILE A 147 14.28 -9.24 -17.05
CA ILE A 147 14.18 -9.95 -15.76
C ILE A 147 15.29 -9.48 -14.81
N GLU A 148 16.50 -9.28 -15.32
CA GLU A 148 17.64 -8.81 -14.54
C GLU A 148 17.40 -7.38 -14.02
N GLU A 149 16.77 -6.52 -14.82
CA GLU A 149 16.41 -5.17 -14.41
C GLU A 149 15.36 -5.19 -13.29
N THR A 150 14.28 -5.96 -13.44
CA THR A 150 13.23 -6.00 -12.41
C THR A 150 13.70 -6.67 -11.12
N ASN A 151 14.54 -7.70 -11.21
CA ASN A 151 15.16 -8.32 -10.04
C ASN A 151 16.14 -7.37 -9.32
N LYS A 152 16.92 -6.57 -10.06
CA LYS A 152 17.73 -5.49 -9.48
C LYS A 152 16.85 -4.47 -8.76
N LEU A 153 15.72 -4.07 -9.35
CA LEU A 153 14.77 -3.17 -8.71
C LEU A 153 14.16 -3.78 -7.44
N ALA A 154 13.90 -5.09 -7.41
CA ALA A 154 13.44 -5.79 -6.20
C ALA A 154 14.45 -5.64 -5.05
N HIS A 155 15.74 -5.86 -5.32
CA HIS A 155 16.80 -5.71 -4.32
C HIS A 155 16.96 -4.26 -3.84
N GLU A 156 16.88 -3.28 -4.73
CA GLU A 156 16.94 -1.86 -4.34
C GLU A 156 15.71 -1.42 -3.54
N ASN A 157 14.51 -1.91 -3.87
CA ASN A 157 13.30 -1.63 -3.11
C ASN A 157 13.32 -2.39 -1.77
N ALA A 158 13.94 -3.56 -1.68
CA ALA A 158 14.16 -4.27 -0.42
C ALA A 158 14.99 -3.42 0.56
N LYS A 159 15.97 -2.63 0.08
CA LYS A 159 16.72 -1.68 0.93
C LYS A 159 15.81 -0.62 1.56
N ASP A 160 14.89 -0.06 0.78
CA ASP A 160 13.89 0.89 1.29
C ASP A 160 12.96 0.24 2.32
N ILE A 161 12.51 -0.99 2.06
CA ILE A 161 11.63 -1.73 2.98
C ILE A 161 12.37 -2.02 4.29
N ILE A 162 13.61 -2.51 4.24
CA ILE A 162 14.45 -2.77 5.43
C ILE A 162 14.66 -1.47 6.22
N ALA A 163 14.83 -0.32 5.54
CA ALA A 163 14.97 0.99 6.18
C ALA A 163 13.69 1.48 6.90
N CYS A 164 12.54 0.81 6.73
CA CYS A 164 11.36 1.02 7.59
C CYS A 164 11.57 0.44 9.01
N GLY A 165 12.62 -0.35 9.22
CA GLY A 165 13.02 -0.89 10.52
C GLY A 165 12.25 -2.15 10.93
N PHE A 166 11.93 -3.03 9.98
CA PHE A 166 11.41 -4.36 10.29
C PHE A 166 12.44 -5.18 11.08
N ASP A 167 11.98 -6.16 11.85
CA ASP A 167 12.89 -7.07 12.55
C ASP A 167 13.29 -8.20 11.60
N LYS A 168 14.59 -8.33 11.33
CA LYS A 168 15.17 -9.38 10.49
C LYS A 168 14.81 -10.78 10.99
N ASP A 169 14.76 -11.00 12.29
CA ASP A 169 14.47 -12.34 12.82
C ASP A 169 12.98 -12.69 12.71
N LYS A 170 12.13 -11.72 12.32
CA LYS A 170 10.69 -11.89 12.09
C LYS A 170 10.25 -11.67 10.65
N THR A 171 11.15 -11.28 9.75
CA THR A 171 10.76 -10.77 8.43
C THR A 171 11.49 -11.50 7.31
N PHE A 172 10.73 -12.06 6.39
CA PHE A 172 11.23 -12.66 5.16
C PHE A 172 10.77 -11.82 3.96
N ILE A 173 11.70 -11.25 3.22
CA ILE A 173 11.43 -10.55 1.96
C ILE A 173 11.76 -11.52 0.83
N PHE A 174 11.02 -11.57 -0.27
CA PHE A 174 11.38 -12.47 -1.36
C PHE A 174 11.04 -11.89 -2.72
N SER A 175 11.94 -12.08 -3.68
CA SER A 175 11.67 -11.92 -5.12
C SER A 175 10.82 -13.10 -5.60
N ASP A 176 9.81 -12.84 -6.42
CA ASP A 176 9.02 -13.91 -7.02
C ASP A 176 9.89 -14.73 -7.99
N VAL A 177 10.69 -14.07 -8.83
CA VAL A 177 11.62 -14.73 -9.77
C VAL A 177 12.55 -15.70 -9.04
N GLU A 178 13.13 -15.29 -7.91
CA GLU A 178 14.08 -16.10 -7.15
C GLU A 178 13.38 -17.19 -6.33
N TYR A 179 12.38 -16.81 -5.52
CA TYR A 179 11.82 -17.72 -4.54
C TYR A 179 10.94 -18.81 -5.17
N ILE A 180 10.28 -18.54 -6.31
CA ILE A 180 9.55 -19.58 -7.06
C ILE A 180 10.53 -20.67 -7.53
N SER A 181 11.76 -20.30 -7.90
CA SER A 181 12.79 -21.26 -8.31
C SER A 181 13.31 -22.12 -7.15
N GLU A 182 13.28 -21.59 -5.92
CA GLU A 182 13.76 -22.27 -4.73
C GLU A 182 12.68 -23.11 -4.00
N SER A 183 11.41 -22.66 -4.04
CA SER A 183 10.34 -23.24 -3.23
C SER A 183 9.36 -24.08 -4.03
N THR A 184 9.55 -25.39 -3.98
CA THR A 184 8.63 -26.37 -4.57
C THR A 184 7.20 -26.23 -4.02
N GLU A 185 7.02 -25.92 -2.73
CA GLU A 185 5.69 -25.79 -2.13
C GLU A 185 4.98 -24.49 -2.55
N PHE A 186 5.73 -23.41 -2.79
CA PHE A 186 5.19 -22.19 -3.36
C PHE A 186 4.64 -22.45 -4.77
N TYR A 187 5.42 -23.07 -5.65
CA TYR A 187 4.98 -23.42 -7.00
C TYR A 187 3.77 -24.37 -7.00
N LYS A 188 3.76 -25.40 -6.13
CA LYS A 188 2.60 -26.30 -5.98
C LYS A 188 1.34 -25.55 -5.56
N MET A 189 1.45 -24.56 -4.66
CA MET A 189 0.31 -23.74 -4.25
C MET A 189 -0.19 -22.87 -5.40
N MET A 190 0.72 -22.24 -6.14
CA MET A 190 0.38 -21.46 -7.33
C MET A 190 -0.43 -22.30 -8.33
N CYS A 191 0.03 -23.52 -8.66
CA CYS A 191 -0.71 -24.42 -9.56
C CYS A 191 -2.10 -24.79 -9.04
N LYS A 192 -2.26 -25.00 -7.74
CA LYS A 192 -3.56 -25.29 -7.11
C LYS A 192 -4.54 -24.12 -7.27
N ILE A 193 -4.05 -22.89 -7.11
CA ILE A 193 -4.86 -21.68 -7.29
C ILE A 193 -5.22 -21.51 -8.77
N GLN A 194 -4.24 -21.63 -9.68
CA GLN A 194 -4.46 -21.54 -11.13
C GLN A 194 -5.52 -22.55 -11.63
N LYS A 195 -5.57 -23.76 -11.06
CA LYS A 195 -6.59 -24.76 -11.40
C LYS A 195 -8.02 -24.33 -11.04
N LEU A 196 -8.18 -23.46 -10.04
CA LEU A 196 -9.48 -23.08 -9.48
C LEU A 196 -10.00 -21.75 -9.99
N VAL A 197 -9.15 -20.94 -10.62
CA VAL A 197 -9.46 -19.63 -11.18
C VAL A 197 -9.53 -19.72 -12.70
N THR A 198 -10.70 -19.44 -13.25
CA THR A 198 -10.94 -19.45 -14.70
C THR A 198 -10.54 -18.12 -15.33
N PHE A 199 -10.27 -18.14 -16.64
CA PHE A 199 -10.01 -16.91 -17.38
C PHE A 199 -11.18 -15.90 -17.26
N ASN A 200 -12.43 -16.36 -17.37
CA ASN A 200 -13.61 -15.51 -17.20
C ASN A 200 -13.64 -14.79 -15.84
N GLN A 201 -13.19 -15.43 -14.77
CA GLN A 201 -13.10 -14.79 -13.46
C GLN A 201 -12.05 -13.66 -13.46
N VAL A 202 -10.85 -13.90 -13.98
CA VAL A 202 -9.82 -12.84 -14.02
C VAL A 202 -10.17 -11.72 -15.00
N LYS A 203 -10.90 -11.99 -16.10
CA LYS A 203 -11.48 -10.94 -16.96
C LYS A 203 -12.44 -10.05 -16.17
N GLY A 204 -13.33 -10.65 -15.38
CA GLY A 204 -14.31 -9.90 -14.59
C GLY A 204 -13.72 -9.13 -13.41
N ILE A 205 -12.65 -9.65 -12.79
CA ILE A 205 -12.02 -9.05 -11.61
C ILE A 205 -10.99 -7.98 -12.00
N PHE A 206 -10.19 -8.26 -13.04
CA PHE A 206 -9.02 -7.48 -13.39
C PHE A 206 -9.11 -6.79 -14.76
N GLY A 207 -10.19 -7.01 -15.52
CA GLY A 207 -10.35 -6.39 -16.83
C GLY A 207 -9.43 -6.94 -17.92
N PHE A 208 -8.81 -8.11 -17.72
CA PHE A 208 -7.98 -8.72 -18.76
C PHE A 208 -8.79 -9.03 -20.03
N THR A 209 -8.08 -9.00 -21.15
CA THR A 209 -8.61 -9.26 -22.49
C THR A 209 -7.93 -10.46 -23.13
N ASP A 210 -8.47 -10.96 -24.23
CA ASP A 210 -7.92 -12.12 -24.94
C ASP A 210 -6.56 -11.79 -25.62
N SER A 211 -6.19 -10.51 -25.69
CA SER A 211 -4.88 -10.03 -26.17
C SER A 211 -3.81 -9.92 -25.10
N ASP A 212 -4.15 -10.05 -23.82
CA ASP A 212 -3.15 -10.06 -22.74
C ASP A 212 -2.33 -11.34 -22.75
N SER A 213 -1.05 -11.25 -22.35
CA SER A 213 -0.18 -12.42 -22.29
C SER A 213 -0.66 -13.41 -21.22
N ILE A 214 -0.43 -14.71 -21.46
CA ILE A 214 -0.78 -15.76 -20.50
C ILE A 214 -0.08 -15.57 -19.13
N GLY A 215 1.06 -14.87 -19.11
CA GLY A 215 1.71 -14.47 -17.87
C GLY A 215 0.86 -13.51 -17.05
N LYS A 216 0.35 -12.43 -17.67
CA LYS A 216 -0.56 -11.48 -16.98
C LYS A 216 -1.82 -12.16 -16.47
N ILE A 217 -2.42 -13.01 -17.31
CA ILE A 217 -3.66 -13.73 -17.00
C ILE A 217 -3.48 -14.66 -15.78
N SER A 218 -2.30 -15.26 -15.62
CA SER A 218 -2.01 -16.22 -14.56
C SER A 218 -1.36 -15.62 -13.31
N PHE A 219 -0.82 -14.40 -13.40
CA PHE A 219 -0.18 -13.68 -12.29
C PHE A 219 -1.04 -13.56 -11.01
N PRO A 220 -2.38 -13.37 -11.05
CA PRO A 220 -3.17 -13.32 -9.82
C PRO A 220 -2.98 -14.51 -8.89
N ALA A 221 -2.64 -15.69 -9.41
CA ALA A 221 -2.31 -16.85 -8.58
C ALA A 221 -0.99 -16.72 -7.82
N ILE A 222 -0.02 -15.99 -8.39
CA ILE A 222 1.28 -15.70 -7.77
C ILE A 222 1.06 -14.81 -6.55
N GLN A 223 0.35 -13.70 -6.71
CA GLN A 223 0.02 -12.79 -5.60
C GLN A 223 -0.93 -13.42 -4.55
N ALA A 224 -1.78 -14.37 -4.93
CA ALA A 224 -2.62 -15.10 -3.99
C ALA A 224 -1.82 -16.09 -3.11
N THR A 225 -0.73 -16.66 -3.63
CA THR A 225 0.01 -17.76 -3.00
C THR A 225 0.57 -17.43 -1.61
N PRO A 226 1.17 -16.25 -1.36
CA PRO A 226 1.68 -15.89 -0.04
C PRO A 226 0.63 -15.78 1.07
N SER A 227 -0.66 -15.78 0.72
CA SER A 227 -1.77 -15.81 1.68
C SER A 227 -1.91 -17.15 2.41
N PHE A 228 -1.16 -18.18 1.99
CA PHE A 228 -1.21 -19.52 2.57
C PHE A 228 0.14 -19.93 3.15
N SER A 229 0.17 -20.25 4.44
CA SER A 229 1.40 -20.60 5.19
C SER A 229 2.18 -21.76 4.59
N SER A 230 1.51 -22.70 3.92
CA SER A 230 2.17 -23.83 3.26
C SER A 230 3.13 -23.43 2.14
N ALA A 231 3.03 -22.20 1.62
CA ALA A 231 3.95 -21.65 0.63
C ALA A 231 5.34 -21.31 1.22
N PHE A 232 5.46 -21.30 2.55
CA PHE A 232 6.70 -21.01 3.28
C PHE A 232 7.03 -22.11 4.31
N PRO A 233 7.33 -23.35 3.85
CA PRO A 233 7.59 -24.48 4.75
C PRO A 233 8.76 -24.24 5.71
N GLN A 234 9.75 -23.44 5.32
CA GLN A 234 10.89 -23.05 6.15
C GLN A 234 10.49 -22.14 7.33
N ILE A 235 9.39 -21.39 7.22
CA ILE A 235 8.88 -20.50 8.26
C ILE A 235 7.86 -21.22 9.14
N PHE A 236 6.91 -21.93 8.51
CA PHE A 236 5.75 -22.50 9.19
C PHE A 236 5.82 -24.01 9.38
N ASN A 237 6.98 -24.62 9.15
CA ASN A 237 7.22 -26.06 9.35
C ASN A 237 6.19 -26.95 8.62
N GLY A 238 5.77 -26.53 7.42
CA GLY A 238 4.76 -27.21 6.60
C GLY A 238 3.31 -27.10 7.08
N LYS A 239 3.02 -26.33 8.14
CA LYS A 239 1.64 -26.05 8.58
C LYS A 239 0.84 -25.32 7.50
N LYS A 240 -0.44 -25.68 7.41
CA LYS A 240 -1.39 -25.17 6.38
C LYS A 240 -2.48 -24.27 6.96
N ASP A 241 -2.52 -24.18 8.28
CA ASP A 241 -3.59 -23.61 9.09
C ASP A 241 -3.11 -22.40 9.90
N VAL A 242 -1.96 -21.81 9.55
CA VAL A 242 -1.52 -20.54 10.15
C VAL A 242 -2.28 -19.39 9.46
N PRO A 243 -3.12 -18.62 10.17
CA PRO A 243 -3.92 -17.56 9.56
C PRO A 243 -3.05 -16.40 9.07
N CYS A 244 -3.48 -15.75 8.00
CA CYS A 244 -2.78 -14.64 7.36
C CYS A 244 -3.56 -13.32 7.52
N LEU A 245 -2.87 -12.24 7.86
CA LEU A 245 -3.41 -10.88 7.86
C LEU A 245 -2.65 -10.02 6.83
N ILE A 246 -3.39 -9.39 5.92
CA ILE A 246 -2.84 -8.62 4.81
C ILE A 246 -3.15 -7.12 4.96
N PRO A 247 -2.19 -6.29 5.42
CA PRO A 247 -2.26 -4.84 5.30
C PRO A 247 -1.90 -4.39 3.88
N CYS A 248 -2.82 -3.68 3.21
CA CYS A 248 -2.62 -3.13 1.88
C CYS A 248 -3.46 -1.86 1.66
N ALA A 249 -3.19 -1.12 0.58
CA ALA A 249 -4.15 -0.15 0.08
C ALA A 249 -5.33 -0.89 -0.57
N ILE A 250 -6.52 -0.27 -0.57
CA ILE A 250 -7.75 -0.94 -1.01
C ILE A 250 -7.75 -1.37 -2.49
N ASP A 251 -6.88 -0.80 -3.33
CA ASP A 251 -6.71 -1.22 -4.73
C ASP A 251 -6.23 -2.67 -4.88
N GLN A 252 -5.66 -3.26 -3.83
CA GLN A 252 -5.22 -4.67 -3.84
C GLN A 252 -6.33 -5.67 -3.43
N ASP A 253 -7.48 -5.20 -2.93
CA ASP A 253 -8.59 -6.08 -2.51
C ASP A 253 -9.06 -7.05 -3.61
N PRO A 254 -9.09 -6.71 -4.92
CA PRO A 254 -9.48 -7.66 -5.96
C PRO A 254 -8.69 -8.98 -5.96
N TYR A 255 -7.37 -8.93 -5.73
CA TYR A 255 -6.53 -10.13 -5.61
C TYR A 255 -6.95 -11.00 -4.43
N PHE A 256 -7.22 -10.37 -3.29
CA PHE A 256 -7.49 -11.10 -2.06
C PHE A 256 -8.95 -11.50 -1.91
N ARG A 257 -9.88 -10.80 -2.55
CA ARG A 257 -11.25 -11.26 -2.75
C ARG A 257 -11.26 -12.56 -3.55
N MET A 258 -10.55 -12.60 -4.67
CA MET A 258 -10.33 -13.85 -5.43
C MET A 258 -9.70 -14.94 -4.55
N THR A 259 -8.65 -14.58 -3.80
CA THR A 259 -7.94 -15.53 -2.91
C THR A 259 -8.86 -16.12 -1.84
N ARG A 260 -9.75 -15.31 -1.25
CA ARG A 260 -10.73 -15.73 -0.24
C ARG A 260 -11.80 -16.66 -0.81
N ASP A 261 -12.15 -16.54 -2.09
CA ASP A 261 -13.08 -17.46 -2.77
C ASP A 261 -12.41 -18.81 -3.10
N VAL A 262 -11.10 -18.79 -3.35
CA VAL A 262 -10.30 -19.99 -3.63
C VAL A 262 -9.95 -20.77 -2.36
N ALA A 263 -9.61 -20.09 -1.26
CA ALA A 263 -9.14 -20.69 -0.01
C ALA A 263 -9.99 -21.90 0.48
N PRO A 264 -11.32 -21.80 0.67
CA PRO A 264 -12.13 -22.92 1.17
C PRO A 264 -12.18 -24.10 0.20
N ARG A 265 -12.05 -23.87 -1.11
CA ARG A 265 -12.01 -24.93 -2.14
C ARG A 265 -10.71 -25.75 -2.07
N LEU A 266 -9.67 -25.19 -1.46
CA LEU A 266 -8.40 -25.86 -1.17
C LEU A 266 -8.34 -26.44 0.27
N GLY A 267 -9.39 -26.25 1.07
CA GLY A 267 -9.38 -26.61 2.50
C GLY A 267 -8.44 -25.72 3.32
N LEU A 268 -8.24 -24.47 2.90
CA LEU A 268 -7.35 -23.50 3.56
C LEU A 268 -8.16 -22.37 4.18
N LEU A 269 -7.52 -21.64 5.10
CA LEU A 269 -8.12 -20.49 5.77
C LEU A 269 -8.14 -19.27 4.83
N LYS A 270 -9.20 -18.47 4.93
CA LYS A 270 -9.29 -17.19 4.21
C LYS A 270 -8.31 -16.18 4.84
N PRO A 271 -7.53 -15.42 4.06
CA PRO A 271 -6.75 -14.33 4.62
C PRO A 271 -7.68 -13.21 5.12
N ALA A 272 -7.31 -12.63 6.26
CA ALA A 272 -7.89 -11.39 6.77
C ALA A 272 -7.21 -10.18 6.10
N LEU A 273 -7.88 -9.04 6.07
CA LEU A 273 -7.39 -7.83 5.41
C LEU A 273 -7.58 -6.57 6.26
N LEU A 274 -6.67 -5.62 6.10
CA LEU A 274 -6.79 -4.24 6.55
C LEU A 274 -6.46 -3.33 5.35
N HIS A 275 -7.40 -2.44 5.01
CA HIS A 275 -7.33 -1.58 3.83
C HIS A 275 -7.03 -0.13 4.20
N SER A 276 -6.02 0.45 3.55
CA SER A 276 -5.74 1.89 3.62
C SER A 276 -6.43 2.68 2.53
N THR A 277 -6.65 3.96 2.81
CA THR A 277 -6.91 5.00 1.81
C THR A 277 -5.68 5.19 0.92
N PHE A 278 -5.85 5.91 -0.18
CA PHE A 278 -4.77 6.30 -1.07
C PHE A 278 -4.04 7.54 -0.56
N PHE A 279 -2.73 7.55 -0.74
CA PHE A 279 -1.92 8.73 -0.51
C PHE A 279 -2.02 9.67 -1.73
N PRO A 280 -2.47 10.94 -1.55
CA PRO A 280 -2.77 11.82 -2.68
C PRO A 280 -1.51 12.24 -3.45
N ALA A 281 -1.66 12.47 -4.75
CA ALA A 281 -0.60 13.07 -5.57
C ALA A 281 -0.39 14.54 -5.18
N LEU A 282 0.79 15.11 -5.48
CA LEU A 282 1.07 16.52 -5.18
C LEU A 282 0.07 17.48 -5.84
N GLN A 283 -0.39 17.16 -7.05
CA GLN A 283 -1.29 18.00 -7.84
C GLN A 283 -2.75 18.01 -7.32
N GLY A 284 -3.12 17.11 -6.42
CA GLY A 284 -4.48 17.00 -5.88
C GLY A 284 -4.93 15.56 -5.60
N ALA A 285 -6.13 15.44 -5.03
CA ALA A 285 -6.71 14.16 -4.60
C ALA A 285 -7.40 13.35 -5.71
N HIS A 286 -7.40 13.82 -6.97
CA HIS A 286 -8.04 13.16 -8.11
C HIS A 286 -7.44 11.80 -8.46
N GLY A 287 -6.19 11.54 -8.05
CA GLY A 287 -5.48 10.29 -8.30
C GLY A 287 -4.43 9.96 -7.25
N LYS A 288 -3.89 8.75 -7.31
CA LYS A 288 -2.83 8.28 -6.41
C LYS A 288 -1.45 8.78 -6.86
N MET A 289 -0.55 8.99 -5.90
CA MET A 289 0.86 9.25 -6.19
C MET A 289 1.45 8.11 -7.04
N SER A 290 2.16 8.46 -8.12
CA SER A 290 2.76 7.48 -9.03
C SER A 290 4.20 7.85 -9.36
N ALA A 291 5.09 6.86 -9.28
CA ALA A 291 6.49 6.99 -9.68
C ALA A 291 6.67 7.36 -11.17
N SER A 292 5.64 7.20 -12.00
CA SER A 292 5.69 7.54 -13.43
C SER A 292 5.64 9.04 -13.72
N ASP A 293 5.17 9.88 -12.79
CA ASP A 293 5.29 11.34 -12.88
C ASP A 293 6.22 11.84 -11.76
N PRO A 294 7.48 12.19 -12.08
CA PRO A 294 8.46 12.70 -11.11
C PRO A 294 8.01 13.96 -10.36
N ASN A 295 7.10 14.75 -10.93
CA ASN A 295 6.58 15.97 -10.30
C ASN A 295 5.38 15.68 -9.39
N SER A 296 4.78 14.49 -9.47
CA SER A 296 3.66 14.07 -8.61
C SER A 296 4.09 13.46 -7.28
N SER A 297 5.37 13.07 -7.18
CA SER A 297 5.88 12.21 -6.12
C SER A 297 7.04 12.84 -5.33
N ILE A 298 7.03 12.62 -4.01
CA ILE A 298 8.20 12.84 -3.14
C ILE A 298 8.86 11.49 -2.90
N PHE A 299 10.07 11.31 -3.42
CA PHE A 299 10.83 10.08 -3.31
C PHE A 299 11.56 9.98 -1.96
N LEU A 300 11.84 8.77 -1.51
CA LEU A 300 12.57 8.52 -0.27
C LEU A 300 14.07 8.87 -0.38
N THR A 301 14.54 9.15 -1.59
CA THR A 301 15.89 9.62 -1.89
C THR A 301 15.98 11.13 -2.13
N ASP A 302 14.84 11.85 -2.21
CA ASP A 302 14.85 13.31 -2.40
C ASP A 302 15.59 14.00 -1.24
N SER A 303 16.41 15.01 -1.53
CA SER A 303 17.05 15.88 -0.53
C SER A 303 16.05 16.82 0.15
N ASP A 304 16.45 17.45 1.25
CA ASP A 304 15.58 18.39 1.97
C ASP A 304 15.20 19.60 1.10
N GLU A 305 16.12 20.05 0.24
CA GLU A 305 15.87 21.09 -0.76
C GLU A 305 14.87 20.63 -1.83
N GLN A 306 14.99 19.38 -2.30
CA GLN A 306 14.07 18.80 -3.29
C GLN A 306 12.66 18.65 -2.69
N ILE A 307 12.54 18.15 -1.45
CA ILE A 307 11.26 18.06 -0.73
C ILE A 307 10.62 19.44 -0.61
N LYS A 308 11.39 20.44 -0.15
CA LYS A 308 10.92 21.83 -0.03
C LYS A 308 10.47 22.41 -1.38
N ALA A 309 11.26 22.21 -2.43
CA ALA A 309 10.94 22.71 -3.76
C ALA A 309 9.66 22.07 -4.31
N LYS A 310 9.50 20.75 -4.18
CA LYS A 310 8.31 20.02 -4.63
C LYS A 310 7.04 20.45 -3.90
N ILE A 311 7.10 20.57 -2.57
CA ILE A 311 5.94 21.01 -1.76
C ILE A 311 5.54 22.44 -2.13
N ASN A 312 6.50 23.36 -2.21
CA ASN A 312 6.18 24.75 -2.51
C ASN A 312 5.63 24.93 -3.93
N LYS A 313 6.20 24.23 -4.92
CA LYS A 313 5.87 24.42 -6.33
C LYS A 313 4.68 23.60 -6.82
N TYR A 314 4.52 22.37 -6.33
CA TYR A 314 3.59 21.41 -6.92
C TYR A 314 2.44 20.99 -5.98
N ALA A 315 2.60 21.09 -4.65
CA ALA A 315 1.51 20.73 -3.74
C ALA A 315 0.34 21.70 -3.91
N PHE A 316 -0.82 21.16 -4.32
CA PHE A 316 -2.06 21.89 -4.45
C PHE A 316 -2.48 22.53 -3.12
N SER A 317 -3.01 23.75 -3.20
CA SER A 317 -3.39 24.58 -2.06
C SER A 317 -4.89 24.74 -2.01
N GLY A 318 -5.50 24.40 -0.86
CA GLY A 318 -6.89 24.73 -0.55
C GLY A 318 -7.09 26.16 -0.03
N GLY A 319 -6.02 26.96 0.03
CA GLY A 319 -6.05 28.37 0.41
C GLY A 319 -6.58 29.29 -0.68
N LYS A 320 -6.94 30.53 -0.32
CA LYS A 320 -7.41 31.55 -1.27
C LYS A 320 -6.28 32.20 -2.08
N PRO A 321 -6.58 32.77 -3.27
CA PRO A 321 -5.59 33.37 -4.16
C PRO A 321 -4.81 34.53 -3.55
N THR A 322 -5.45 35.32 -2.69
CA THR A 322 -4.82 36.47 -2.02
C THR A 322 -4.79 36.29 -0.50
N GLU A 323 -3.82 36.93 0.17
CA GLU A 323 -3.75 36.91 1.63
C GLU A 323 -5.02 37.49 2.25
N GLU A 324 -5.54 38.60 1.73
CA GLU A 324 -6.75 39.24 2.26
C GLU A 324 -7.96 38.30 2.22
N GLU A 325 -8.19 37.62 1.09
CA GLU A 325 -9.25 36.62 0.98
C GLU A 325 -9.00 35.43 1.91
N HIS A 326 -7.75 34.99 2.05
CA HIS A 326 -7.40 33.88 2.93
C HIS A 326 -7.66 34.22 4.40
N ARG A 327 -7.28 35.42 4.85
CA ARG A 327 -7.56 35.92 6.20
C ARG A 327 -9.06 36.01 6.48
N LYS A 328 -9.87 36.32 5.46
CA LYS A 328 -11.32 36.51 5.58
C LYS A 328 -12.11 35.19 5.50
N HIS A 329 -11.71 34.28 4.63
CA HIS A 329 -12.48 33.08 4.28
C HIS A 329 -11.84 31.77 4.73
N GLY A 330 -10.57 31.78 5.13
CA GLY A 330 -9.81 30.58 5.51
C GLY A 330 -9.45 29.68 4.33
N GLY A 331 -8.63 28.67 4.62
CA GLY A 331 -8.28 27.58 3.70
C GLY A 331 -9.15 26.35 3.89
N ASP A 332 -9.33 25.59 2.81
CA ASP A 332 -10.04 24.31 2.82
C ASP A 332 -9.06 23.14 3.07
N CYS A 333 -9.15 22.53 4.25
CA CYS A 333 -8.33 21.38 4.64
C CYS A 333 -8.72 20.10 3.88
N ASP A 334 -9.94 19.98 3.37
CA ASP A 334 -10.39 18.75 2.70
C ASP A 334 -9.73 18.60 1.32
N THR A 335 -9.35 19.72 0.69
CA THR A 335 -8.72 19.77 -0.64
C THR A 335 -7.23 20.10 -0.60
N ASP A 336 -6.72 20.69 0.50
CA ASP A 336 -5.30 21.05 0.61
C ASP A 336 -4.39 19.82 0.78
N VAL A 337 -3.57 19.54 -0.22
CA VAL A 337 -2.65 18.38 -0.23
C VAL A 337 -1.64 18.47 0.91
N SER A 338 -1.24 19.67 1.32
CA SER A 338 -0.25 19.83 2.38
C SER A 338 -0.84 19.43 3.74
N TYR A 339 -2.07 19.86 4.01
CA TYR A 339 -2.81 19.41 5.19
C TYR A 339 -3.09 17.91 5.13
N GLN A 340 -3.53 17.38 3.97
CA GLN A 340 -3.75 15.94 3.80
C GLN A 340 -2.51 15.14 4.16
N TYR A 341 -1.32 15.51 3.69
CA TYR A 341 -0.07 14.81 4.03
C TYR A 341 0.26 14.87 5.52
N LEU A 342 -0.05 15.98 6.20
CA LEU A 342 0.11 16.08 7.65
C LEU A 342 -0.78 15.06 8.39
N THR A 343 -1.98 14.76 7.88
CA THR A 343 -2.83 13.72 8.50
C THR A 343 -2.20 12.33 8.44
N PHE A 344 -1.34 12.07 7.46
CA PHE A 344 -0.56 10.83 7.36
C PHE A 344 0.69 10.87 8.24
N PHE A 345 1.46 11.95 8.28
CA PHE A 345 2.82 11.88 8.87
C PHE A 345 3.04 12.65 10.18
N MET A 346 2.12 13.54 10.58
CA MET A 346 2.22 14.20 11.88
C MET A 346 1.60 13.32 12.96
N GLU A 347 2.38 12.79 13.90
CA GLU A 347 1.84 11.89 14.95
C GLU A 347 1.01 12.60 16.03
N ASP A 348 1.26 13.89 16.26
CA ASP A 348 0.61 14.72 17.28
C ASP A 348 -0.79 15.17 16.82
N ASP A 349 -1.84 14.61 17.44
CA ASP A 349 -3.24 14.91 17.13
C ASP A 349 -3.64 16.33 17.55
N ASP A 350 -3.12 16.82 18.68
CA ASP A 350 -3.48 18.15 19.20
C ASP A 350 -2.89 19.24 18.29
N LYS A 351 -1.62 19.04 17.87
CA LYS A 351 -0.98 19.93 16.89
C LYS A 351 -1.70 19.89 15.54
N LEU A 352 -2.10 18.72 15.06
CA LEU A 352 -2.84 18.60 13.80
C LEU A 352 -4.21 19.31 13.88
N ALA A 353 -4.92 19.18 15.01
CA ALA A 353 -6.19 19.85 15.25
C ALA A 353 -6.04 21.38 15.33
N ASP A 354 -5.00 21.88 15.98
CA ASP A 354 -4.66 23.31 16.01
C ASP A 354 -4.35 23.84 14.60
N ILE A 355 -3.54 23.11 13.80
CA ILE A 355 -3.25 23.47 12.41
C ILE A 355 -4.55 23.56 11.60
N LYS A 356 -5.44 22.56 11.73
CA LYS A 356 -6.75 22.56 11.06
C LYS A 356 -7.54 23.82 11.43
N SER A 357 -7.64 24.12 12.73
CA SER A 357 -8.38 25.28 13.23
C SER A 357 -7.81 26.60 12.70
N ARG A 358 -6.49 26.76 12.73
CA ARG A 358 -5.82 27.99 12.27
C ARG A 358 -5.89 28.16 10.76
N TYR A 359 -5.77 27.10 9.98
CA TYR A 359 -5.86 27.17 8.52
C TYR A 359 -7.30 27.46 8.07
N SER A 360 -8.28 26.74 8.60
CA SER A 360 -9.70 26.95 8.27
C SER A 360 -10.25 28.30 8.73
N SER A 361 -9.64 28.94 9.73
CA SER A 361 -10.00 30.30 10.15
C SER A 361 -9.23 31.42 9.44
N GLY A 362 -8.25 31.08 8.59
CA GLY A 362 -7.38 32.05 7.91
C GLY A 362 -6.26 32.64 8.79
N LYS A 363 -6.11 32.17 10.04
CA LYS A 363 -5.02 32.58 10.94
C LYS A 363 -3.66 32.06 10.50
N MET A 364 -3.63 30.86 9.91
CA MET A 364 -2.43 30.29 9.28
C MET A 364 -2.53 30.46 7.77
N LEU A 365 -1.47 30.95 7.13
CA LEU A 365 -1.36 31.03 5.68
C LEU A 365 -0.87 29.72 5.07
N THR A 366 -1.13 29.50 3.79
CA THR A 366 -0.66 28.31 3.04
C THR A 366 0.85 28.12 3.11
N GLY A 367 1.63 29.21 3.06
CA GLY A 367 3.09 29.13 3.20
C GLY A 367 3.54 28.57 4.55
N GLU A 368 2.84 28.92 5.64
CA GLU A 368 3.12 28.42 6.98
C GLU A 368 2.71 26.94 7.12
N LEU A 369 1.56 26.55 6.56
CA LEU A 369 1.12 25.15 6.49
C LEU A 369 2.14 24.28 5.74
N LYS A 370 2.61 24.74 4.58
CA LYS A 370 3.64 24.05 3.80
C LYS A 370 4.94 23.91 4.59
N GLN A 371 5.32 24.93 5.37
CA GLN A 371 6.53 24.89 6.19
C GLN A 371 6.44 23.86 7.34
N GLU A 372 5.27 23.69 7.95
CA GLU A 372 5.01 22.60 8.92
C GLU A 372 5.20 21.23 8.24
N LEU A 373 4.60 21.04 7.07
CA LEU A 373 4.75 19.79 6.31
C LEU A 373 6.20 19.52 5.92
N ILE A 374 6.92 20.52 5.39
CA ILE A 374 8.33 20.40 5.02
C ILE A 374 9.15 19.90 6.21
N THR A 375 8.89 20.43 7.41
CA THR A 375 9.61 20.05 8.63
C THR A 375 9.36 18.57 8.98
N VAL A 376 8.09 18.14 8.91
CA VAL A 376 7.72 16.74 9.15
C VAL A 376 8.36 15.80 8.12
N LEU A 377 8.28 16.13 6.83
CA LEU A 377 8.79 15.27 5.76
C LEU A 377 10.33 15.26 5.69
N ALA A 378 11.00 16.39 5.92
CA ALA A 378 12.47 16.43 5.97
C ALA A 378 13.01 15.54 7.09
N LYS A 379 12.35 15.53 8.27
CA LYS A 379 12.69 14.60 9.34
C LYS A 379 12.45 13.15 8.93
N LEU A 380 11.25 12.83 8.45
CA LEU A 380 10.86 11.47 8.05
C LEU A 380 11.80 10.88 6.99
N VAL A 381 11.98 11.60 5.88
CA VAL A 381 12.83 11.16 4.77
C VAL A 381 14.30 11.19 5.17
N GLY A 382 14.74 12.20 5.93
CA GLY A 382 16.11 12.27 6.43
C GLY A 382 16.48 11.09 7.33
N GLU A 383 15.58 10.65 8.21
CA GLU A 383 15.76 9.45 9.04
C GLU A 383 15.72 8.17 8.20
N HIS A 384 14.83 8.07 7.21
CA HIS A 384 14.80 6.95 6.27
C HIS A 384 16.10 6.82 5.49
N ARG A 385 16.60 7.91 4.91
CA ARG A 385 17.87 7.95 4.16
C ARG A 385 19.04 7.49 5.03
N LYS A 386 19.10 7.91 6.30
CA LYS A 386 20.12 7.46 7.25
C LYS A 386 20.05 5.95 7.47
N ARG A 387 18.87 5.41 7.79
CA ARG A 387 18.69 3.95 7.97
C ARG A 387 19.01 3.17 6.71
N ARG A 388 18.58 3.66 5.54
CA ARG A 388 18.86 3.04 4.24
C ARG A 388 20.36 3.00 3.92
N ALA A 389 21.12 4.03 4.30
CA ALA A 389 22.57 4.06 4.10
C ALA A 389 23.31 2.94 4.87
N ASP A 390 22.73 2.48 5.98
CA ASP A 390 23.27 1.36 6.77
C ASP A 390 22.84 -0.02 6.21
N VAL A 391 21.95 -0.06 5.21
CA VAL A 391 21.51 -1.32 4.59
C VAL A 391 22.51 -1.79 3.55
N THR A 392 23.36 -2.73 3.97
CA THR A 392 24.33 -3.41 3.09
C THR A 392 23.67 -4.49 2.24
N ASP A 393 24.29 -4.87 1.12
CA ASP A 393 23.82 -6.00 0.30
C ASP A 393 23.79 -7.32 1.09
N ASN A 394 24.73 -7.51 2.03
CA ASN A 394 24.69 -8.66 2.93
C ASN A 394 23.43 -8.65 3.80
N LEU A 395 23.03 -7.48 4.32
CA LEU A 395 21.81 -7.38 5.10
C LEU A 395 20.58 -7.70 4.23
N VAL A 396 20.51 -7.17 3.00
CA VAL A 396 19.44 -7.51 2.04
C VAL A 396 19.38 -9.03 1.83
N ASN A 397 20.51 -9.66 1.55
CA ASN A 397 20.61 -11.11 1.38
C ASN A 397 20.14 -11.88 2.63
N GLU A 398 20.43 -11.38 3.83
CA GLU A 398 19.94 -12.02 5.06
C GLU A 398 18.42 -11.92 5.20
N TYR A 399 17.79 -10.79 4.83
CA TYR A 399 16.33 -10.67 4.80
C TYR A 399 15.71 -11.57 3.73
N MET A 400 16.37 -11.67 2.57
CA MET A 400 15.89 -12.39 1.39
C MET A 400 16.22 -13.89 1.36
N LYS A 401 17.08 -14.35 2.27
CA LYS A 401 17.41 -15.76 2.41
C LYS A 401 16.24 -16.54 3.00
N SER A 402 15.81 -17.58 2.29
CA SER A 402 14.89 -18.60 2.78
C SER A 402 15.43 -19.24 4.08
N ARG A 403 14.77 -18.97 5.20
CA ARG A 403 15.19 -19.42 6.53
C ARG A 403 14.01 -19.55 7.49
N LYS A 404 14.24 -20.24 8.60
CA LYS A 404 13.35 -20.20 9.75
C LYS A 404 13.43 -18.82 10.42
N LEU A 405 12.27 -18.27 10.76
CA LEU A 405 12.15 -17.04 11.58
C LEU A 405 12.17 -17.40 13.07
N LYS A 406 12.24 -16.43 13.98
CA LYS A 406 12.36 -16.64 15.44
C LYS A 406 11.21 -17.41 16.10
N PHE A 407 10.20 -17.81 15.34
CA PHE A 407 8.96 -18.42 15.82
C PHE A 407 8.99 -19.94 15.66
N ASP A 408 8.38 -20.62 16.62
CA ASP A 408 8.14 -22.06 16.58
C ASP A 408 6.67 -22.31 16.26
N TYR A 409 6.42 -22.81 15.03
CA TYR A 409 5.10 -23.24 14.58
C TYR A 409 4.94 -24.74 14.73
#